data_AF-A0A850LXE1-F1
#
_entry.id   AF-A0A850LXE1-F1
#
_cell.length_a   1.000
_cell.length_b   1.000
_cell.length_c   1.000
_cell.angle_alpha   90.00
_cell.angle_beta   90.00
_cell.angle_gamma   90.00
#
_symmetry.space_group_name_H-M   'P 1'
#
loop_
_entity.id
_entity.type
_entity.pdbx_description
1 polymer ?
#
loop_
_entity_poly.entity_id
_entity_poly.type
_entity_poly.pdbx_seq_one_letter_code
_entity_poly.pdbx_strand_id
1 'polypeptide(L)'
;PGQYDVVNQVSGLYKIRELAETVAKVGKEKFGIDVKIQRVQNPRVEAEKHPFNVVSQKLPNTFGFKPKVSLEKEITRMFQLLTQEPIRKKIEEKAHLILPETWWSGEKKKVETLEVYKPGTKELKGYKPKLITEERDD
;
A
#
# COMPACT_ATOMS: atom_id res chain seq x y z
N PRO A 1 -37.83 10.80 -9.07
CA PRO A 1 -37.01 9.58 -9.26
C PRO A 1 -35.55 9.85 -8.85
N GLY A 2 -34.91 8.94 -8.12
CA GLY A 2 -33.50 9.07 -7.72
C GLY A 2 -32.55 8.38 -8.71
N GLN A 3 -31.37 8.95 -8.93
CA GLN A 3 -30.30 8.34 -9.72
C GLN A 3 -29.29 7.67 -8.79
N TYR A 4 -28.96 6.40 -9.05
CA TYR A 4 -27.88 5.69 -8.37
C TYR A 4 -26.64 5.71 -9.28
N ASP A 5 -25.60 6.41 -8.83
CA ASP A 5 -24.34 6.52 -9.56
C ASP A 5 -23.20 5.82 -8.80
N VAL A 6 -22.26 5.24 -9.55
CA VAL A 6 -21.11 4.48 -9.02
C VAL A 6 -19.82 5.08 -9.56
N VAL A 7 -18.90 5.38 -8.63
CA VAL A 7 -17.60 5.98 -8.91
C VAL A 7 -16.51 5.20 -8.17
N ASN A 8 -15.50 4.72 -8.91
CA ASN A 8 -14.30 4.13 -8.31
C ASN A 8 -13.35 5.24 -7.84
N GLN A 9 -13.41 5.55 -6.54
CA GLN A 9 -12.63 6.63 -5.94
C GLN A 9 -11.19 6.20 -5.60
N VAL A 10 -10.32 6.18 -6.61
CA VAL A 10 -8.89 5.85 -6.45
C VAL A 10 -8.01 6.90 -7.13
N SER A 11 -6.87 7.22 -6.53
CA SER A 11 -5.88 8.18 -7.06
C SER A 11 -4.66 7.53 -7.70
N GLY A 12 -4.46 6.24 -7.48
CA GLY A 12 -3.35 5.46 -8.00
C GLY A 12 -3.48 3.98 -7.59
N LEU A 13 -2.80 3.10 -8.33
CA LEU A 13 -2.78 1.67 -8.07
C LEU A 13 -1.33 1.24 -7.83
N TYR A 14 -1.10 0.50 -6.74
CA TYR A 14 0.24 0.06 -6.34
C TYR A 14 0.21 -1.40 -5.91
N LYS A 15 1.29 -2.11 -6.22
CA LYS A 15 1.53 -3.43 -5.62
C LYS A 15 2.01 -3.26 -4.18
N ILE A 16 1.69 -4.21 -3.32
CA ILE A 16 2.21 -4.23 -1.93
C ILE A 16 3.74 -4.14 -1.91
N ARG A 17 4.43 -4.83 -2.84
CA ARG A 17 5.89 -4.78 -2.94
C ARG A 17 6.40 -3.39 -3.34
N GLU A 18 5.72 -2.68 -4.24
CA GLU A 18 6.10 -1.32 -4.63
C GLU A 18 5.93 -0.34 -3.46
N LEU A 19 4.86 -0.52 -2.66
CA LEU A 19 4.67 0.24 -1.43
C LEU A 19 5.81 -0.01 -0.43
N ALA A 20 6.17 -1.27 -0.19
CA ALA A 20 7.24 -1.64 0.74
C ALA A 20 8.60 -1.05 0.35
N GLU A 21 8.97 -1.16 -0.94
CA GLU A 21 10.21 -0.56 -1.47
C GLU A 21 10.18 0.97 -1.36
N THR A 22 9.04 1.62 -1.67
CA THR A 22 8.90 3.08 -1.59
C THR A 22 9.02 3.58 -0.14
N VAL A 23 8.36 2.90 0.80
CA VAL A 23 8.47 3.20 2.24
C VAL A 23 9.90 3.06 2.72
N ALA A 24 10.58 1.98 2.33
CA ALA A 24 11.95 1.73 2.73
C ALA A 24 12.94 2.75 2.15
N LYS A 25 12.77 3.12 0.86
CA LYS A 25 13.53 4.19 0.21
C LYS A 25 13.37 5.51 0.98
N VAL A 26 12.14 5.95 1.23
CA VAL A 26 11.87 7.21 1.94
C VAL A 26 12.45 7.18 3.36
N GLY A 27 12.22 6.09 4.10
CA GLY A 27 12.74 5.92 5.47
C GLY A 27 14.27 6.03 5.53
N LYS A 28 14.97 5.40 4.59
CA LYS A 28 16.43 5.47 4.51
C LYS A 28 16.93 6.84 4.07
N GLU A 29 16.45 7.35 2.94
CA GLU A 29 16.97 8.57 2.31
C GLU A 29 16.66 9.84 3.12
N LYS A 30 15.47 9.91 3.74
CA LYS A 30 15.00 11.15 4.40
C LYS A 30 15.08 11.12 5.92
N PHE A 31 15.10 9.92 6.51
CA PHE A 31 15.05 9.74 7.97
C PHE A 31 16.20 8.90 8.52
N GLY A 32 17.10 8.39 7.67
CA GLY A 32 18.25 7.59 8.11
C GLY A 32 17.89 6.24 8.74
N ILE A 33 16.69 5.73 8.48
CA ILE A 33 16.20 4.48 9.08
C ILE A 33 16.68 3.30 8.23
N ASP A 34 17.39 2.34 8.85
CA ASP A 34 17.76 1.08 8.19
C ASP A 34 16.56 0.13 8.13
N VAL A 35 15.78 0.25 7.05
CA VAL A 35 14.56 -0.53 6.86
C VAL A 35 14.89 -1.91 6.28
N LYS A 36 14.31 -2.96 6.87
CA LYS A 36 14.28 -4.32 6.32
C LYS A 36 12.85 -4.64 5.88
N ILE A 37 12.70 -5.33 4.75
CA ILE A 37 11.39 -5.79 4.28
C ILE A 37 11.20 -7.24 4.70
N GLN A 38 10.06 -7.54 5.33
CA GLN A 38 9.69 -8.88 5.76
C GLN A 38 8.50 -9.38 4.93
N ARG A 39 8.64 -10.56 4.32
CA ARG A 39 7.50 -11.30 3.75
C ARG A 39 7.00 -12.26 4.80
N VAL A 40 5.72 -12.17 5.13
CA VAL A 40 5.06 -13.03 6.12
C VAL A 40 4.11 -14.01 5.45
N GLN A 41 3.65 -15.02 6.19
CA GLN A 41 2.52 -15.85 5.78
C GLN A 41 1.31 -14.96 5.51
N ASN A 42 0.56 -15.23 4.44
CA ASN A 42 -0.69 -14.53 4.16
C ASN A 42 -1.82 -15.16 4.98
N PRO A 43 -2.39 -14.46 5.98
CA PRO A 43 -3.50 -15.00 6.76
C PRO A 43 -4.84 -14.95 5.99
N ARG A 44 -4.87 -14.35 4.79
CA ARG A 44 -6.05 -14.20 3.93
C ARG A 44 -6.00 -15.19 2.77
N VAL A 45 -7.16 -15.55 2.25
CA VAL A 45 -7.28 -16.35 1.02
C VAL A 45 -7.53 -15.41 -0.17
N GLU A 46 -6.46 -14.86 -0.72
CA GLU A 46 -6.52 -13.93 -1.86
C GLU A 46 -5.45 -14.28 -2.89
N ALA A 47 -5.66 -13.87 -4.15
CA ALA A 47 -4.65 -14.07 -5.17
C ALA A 47 -3.45 -13.15 -4.90
N GLU A 48 -2.26 -13.71 -4.64
CA GLU A 48 -1.04 -12.89 -4.48
C GLU A 48 -0.54 -12.30 -5.82
N LYS A 49 -0.94 -12.92 -6.94
CA LYS A 49 -0.57 -12.51 -8.29
C LYS A 49 -1.81 -12.53 -9.16
N HIS A 50 -2.30 -11.36 -9.52
CA HIS A 50 -3.45 -11.21 -10.42
C HIS A 50 -3.30 -9.95 -11.27
N PRO A 51 -3.91 -9.90 -12.47
CA PRO A 51 -4.10 -8.65 -13.17
C PRO A 51 -5.01 -7.74 -12.33
N PHE A 52 -4.71 -6.43 -12.34
CA PHE A 52 -5.51 -5.45 -11.63
C PHE A 52 -5.72 -4.21 -12.50
N ASN A 53 -6.91 -4.14 -13.10
CA ASN A 53 -7.31 -3.04 -13.97
C ASN A 53 -8.54 -2.37 -13.35
N VAL A 54 -8.47 -1.08 -13.09
CA VAL A 54 -9.57 -0.31 -12.49
C VAL A 54 -10.02 0.78 -13.45
N VAL A 55 -11.30 0.83 -13.77
CA VAL A 55 -11.91 1.92 -14.54
C VAL A 55 -12.32 3.03 -13.57
N SER A 56 -11.75 4.22 -13.72
CA SER A 56 -12.05 5.42 -12.93
C SER A 56 -12.11 6.63 -13.87
N GLN A 57 -13.11 6.65 -14.75
CA GLN A 57 -13.34 7.72 -15.73
C GLN A 57 -14.11 8.89 -15.13
N LYS A 58 -15.21 8.62 -14.41
CA LYS A 58 -16.08 9.66 -13.84
C LYS A 58 -15.35 10.61 -12.88
N LEU A 59 -14.46 10.06 -12.06
CA LEU A 59 -13.74 10.85 -11.06
C LEU A 59 -12.90 11.98 -11.71
N PRO A 60 -11.99 11.72 -12.66
CA PRO A 60 -11.30 12.78 -13.38
C PRO A 60 -12.18 13.53 -14.39
N ASN A 61 -13.01 12.83 -15.17
CA ASN A 61 -13.67 13.43 -16.34
C ASN A 61 -14.94 14.21 -15.99
N THR A 62 -15.74 13.69 -15.05
CA THR A 62 -16.98 14.35 -14.61
C THR A 62 -16.73 15.30 -13.44
N PHE A 63 -15.90 14.89 -12.47
CA PHE A 63 -15.70 15.65 -11.24
C PHE A 63 -14.39 16.45 -11.20
N GLY A 64 -13.59 16.43 -12.28
CA GLY A 64 -12.36 17.22 -12.39
C GLY A 64 -11.27 16.82 -11.40
N PHE A 65 -11.34 15.62 -10.82
CA PHE A 65 -10.36 15.17 -9.84
C PHE A 65 -8.97 15.00 -10.46
N LYS A 66 -7.95 15.53 -9.76
CA LYS A 66 -6.54 15.33 -10.10
C LYS A 66 -5.76 15.00 -8.83
N PRO A 67 -4.97 13.91 -8.80
CA PRO A 67 -4.09 13.62 -7.67
C PRO A 67 -3.10 14.76 -7.44
N LYS A 68 -3.10 15.35 -6.24
CA LYS A 68 -2.21 16.47 -5.88
C LYS A 68 -0.93 16.05 -5.16
N VAL A 69 -0.85 14.79 -4.74
CA VAL A 69 0.22 14.28 -3.87
C VAL A 69 0.71 12.95 -4.42
N SER A 70 2.02 12.81 -4.59
CA SER A 70 2.65 11.55 -4.96
C SER A 70 2.77 10.62 -3.76
N LEU A 71 2.86 9.31 -4.02
CA LEU A 71 3.08 8.30 -2.98
C LEU A 71 4.29 8.63 -2.09
N GLU A 72 5.45 8.95 -2.69
CA GLU A 72 6.66 9.31 -1.93
C GLU A 72 6.45 10.54 -1.04
N LYS A 73 5.74 11.57 -1.53
CA LYS A 73 5.46 12.79 -0.76
C LYS A 73 4.53 12.49 0.41
N GLU A 74 3.52 11.66 0.21
CA GLU A 74 2.60 11.27 1.28
C GLU A 74 3.29 10.41 2.34
N ILE A 75 4.08 9.40 1.93
CA ILE A 75 4.90 8.61 2.83
C ILE A 75 5.86 9.51 3.63
N THR A 76 6.49 10.49 2.98
CA THR A 76 7.38 11.45 3.67
C THR A 76 6.64 12.20 4.78
N ARG A 77 5.42 12.68 4.51
CA ARG A 77 4.58 13.37 5.51
C ARG A 77 4.18 12.44 6.66
N MET A 78 3.85 11.19 6.35
CA MET A 78 3.58 10.19 7.37
C MET A 78 4.80 9.98 8.28
N PHE A 79 6.00 9.80 7.73
CA PHE A 79 7.21 9.66 8.54
C PHE A 79 7.46 10.92 9.39
N GLN A 80 7.31 12.13 8.85
CA GLN A 80 7.46 13.39 9.63
C GLN A 80 6.57 13.43 10.89
N LEU A 81 5.40 12.79 10.85
CA LEU A 81 4.53 12.65 12.01
C LEU A 81 4.92 11.45 12.89
N LEU A 82 5.08 10.27 12.29
CA LEU A 82 5.27 9.01 13.00
C LEU A 82 6.62 8.91 13.72
N THR A 83 7.64 9.63 13.25
CA THR A 83 8.96 9.67 13.89
C THR A 83 9.09 10.70 15.00
N GLN A 84 8.04 11.49 15.29
CA GLN A 84 8.06 12.38 16.45
C GLN A 84 8.10 11.54 17.73
N GLU A 85 9.02 11.86 18.64
CA GLU A 85 9.26 11.10 19.88
C GLU A 85 7.99 10.66 20.65
N PRO A 86 6.99 11.52 20.94
CA PRO A 86 5.79 11.08 21.66
C PRO A 86 4.94 10.06 20.88
N ILE A 87 4.99 10.08 19.55
CA ILE A 87 4.25 9.15 18.69
C ILE A 87 5.05 7.87 18.53
N ARG A 88 6.36 7.98 18.29
CA ARG A 88 7.29 6.85 18.20
C ARG A 88 7.19 5.95 19.44
N LYS A 89 7.22 6.53 20.64
CA LYS A 89 7.09 5.78 21.90
C LYS A 89 5.78 4.97 21.95
N LYS A 90 4.66 5.57 21.54
CA LYS A 90 3.35 4.89 21.49
C LYS A 90 3.31 3.75 20.47
N ILE A 91 4.02 3.91 19.35
CA ILE A 91 4.14 2.84 18.34
C ILE A 91 4.98 1.69 18.91
N GLU A 92 6.10 1.99 19.57
CA GLU A 92 6.99 1.00 20.18
C GLU A 92 6.27 0.20 21.28
N GLU A 93 5.51 0.87 22.16
CA GLU A 93 4.66 0.22 23.18
C GLU A 93 3.65 -0.77 22.56
N LYS A 94 3.18 -0.51 21.34
CA LYS A 94 2.17 -1.30 20.61
C LYS A 94 2.75 -2.14 19.48
N ALA A 95 4.06 -2.26 19.36
CA ALA A 95 4.70 -2.94 18.24
C ALA A 95 4.27 -4.40 18.09
N HIS A 96 3.87 -5.04 19.18
CA HIS A 96 3.33 -6.40 19.20
C HIS A 96 2.02 -6.57 18.40
N LEU A 97 1.29 -5.48 18.13
CA LEU A 97 0.04 -5.48 17.35
C LEU A 97 0.23 -5.36 15.83
N ILE A 98 1.47 -5.15 15.35
CA ILE A 98 1.74 -4.91 13.93
C ILE A 98 1.54 -6.18 13.10
N LEU A 99 1.94 -7.35 13.63
CA LEU A 99 1.80 -8.62 12.92
C LEU A 99 0.39 -9.17 13.09
N PRO A 100 -0.28 -9.59 12.00
CA PRO A 100 -1.63 -10.15 12.08
C PRO A 100 -1.63 -11.51 12.78
N GLU A 101 -2.71 -11.78 13.51
CA GLU A 101 -2.94 -13.06 14.21
C GLU A 101 -4.26 -13.75 13.82
N THR A 102 -5.12 -13.04 13.07
CA THR A 102 -6.44 -13.56 12.66
C THR A 102 -6.38 -14.07 11.24
N TRP A 103 -6.71 -15.35 11.05
CA TRP A 103 -6.73 -16.01 9.75
C TRP A 103 -8.16 -16.08 9.19
N TRP A 104 -8.30 -16.05 7.87
CA TRP A 104 -9.58 -16.29 7.19
C TRP A 104 -10.15 -17.69 7.44
N SER A 105 -9.31 -18.65 7.80
CA SER A 105 -9.74 -19.98 8.27
C SER A 105 -10.48 -19.92 9.62
N GLY A 106 -10.44 -18.79 10.32
CA GLY A 106 -10.94 -18.63 11.69
C GLY A 106 -9.91 -18.95 12.77
N GLU A 107 -8.73 -19.46 12.40
CA GLU A 107 -7.64 -19.72 13.34
C GLU A 107 -7.06 -18.43 13.91
N LYS A 108 -6.64 -18.49 15.18
CA LYS A 108 -5.91 -17.41 15.87
C LYS A 108 -4.47 -17.86 16.12
N LYS A 109 -3.57 -17.46 15.25
CA LYS A 109 -2.13 -17.75 15.33
C LYS A 109 -1.36 -16.58 14.73
N LYS A 110 -0.27 -16.18 15.38
CA LYS A 110 0.64 -15.17 14.83
C LYS A 110 1.27 -15.65 13.52
N VAL A 111 1.26 -14.80 12.49
CA VAL A 111 1.94 -15.12 11.22
C VAL A 111 3.44 -15.26 11.41
N GLU A 112 4.03 -16.19 10.68
CA GLU A 112 5.48 -16.36 10.64
C GLU A 112 6.11 -15.54 9.51
N THR A 113 7.31 -15.05 9.74
CA THR A 113 8.13 -14.40 8.72
C THR A 113 8.76 -15.46 7.83
N LEU A 114 8.38 -15.45 6.55
CA LEU A 114 8.88 -16.37 5.52
C LEU A 114 10.23 -15.92 4.98
N GLU A 115 10.47 -14.61 4.91
CA GLU A 115 11.68 -14.04 4.34
C GLU A 115 11.95 -12.64 4.89
N VAL A 116 13.24 -12.30 5.06
CA VAL A 116 13.69 -10.94 5.35
C VAL A 116 14.75 -10.56 4.32
N TYR A 117 14.60 -9.40 3.69
CA TYR A 117 15.54 -8.92 2.68
C TYR A 117 15.76 -7.41 2.75
N LYS A 118 16.86 -6.95 2.15
CA LYS A 118 17.18 -5.52 2.05
C LYS A 118 16.44 -4.88 0.87
N PRO A 119 15.91 -3.66 1.01
CA PRO A 119 15.28 -2.94 -0.10
C PRO A 119 16.17 -2.91 -1.35
N GLY A 120 15.56 -3.03 -2.52
CA GLY A 120 16.25 -3.04 -3.82
C GLY A 120 16.99 -4.33 -4.19
N THR A 121 16.98 -5.36 -3.34
CA THR A 121 17.66 -6.65 -3.65
C THR A 121 16.78 -7.65 -4.41
N LYS A 122 15.49 -7.34 -4.61
CA LYS A 122 14.53 -8.23 -5.26
C LYS A 122 13.91 -7.56 -6.49
N GLU A 123 13.73 -8.35 -7.54
CA GLU A 123 13.03 -7.89 -8.75
C GLU A 123 11.52 -7.73 -8.51
N LEU A 124 10.95 -6.63 -9.01
CA LEU A 124 9.51 -6.36 -8.99
C LEU A 124 8.78 -7.12 -10.11
N LYS A 125 8.53 -8.42 -9.92
CA LYS A 125 7.81 -9.26 -10.88
C LYS A 125 6.28 -9.11 -10.79
N GLY A 126 5.56 -9.61 -11.78
CA GLY A 126 4.09 -9.70 -11.80
C GLY A 126 3.39 -8.58 -12.57
N TYR A 127 2.07 -8.66 -12.67
CA TYR A 127 1.23 -7.76 -13.48
C TYR A 127 1.38 -6.29 -13.09
N LYS A 128 1.56 -5.40 -14.06
CA LYS A 128 1.52 -3.95 -13.83
C LYS A 128 0.05 -3.52 -13.72
N PRO A 129 -0.39 -2.92 -12.59
CA PRO A 129 -1.76 -2.47 -12.47
C PRO A 129 -2.04 -1.35 -13.49
N LYS A 130 -3.27 -1.30 -14.01
CA LYS A 130 -3.69 -0.27 -14.98
C LYS A 130 -4.88 0.50 -14.43
N LEU A 131 -4.72 1.80 -14.29
CA LEU A 131 -5.82 2.72 -14.01
C LEU A 131 -6.32 3.29 -15.33
N ILE A 132 -7.56 3.00 -15.69
CA ILE A 132 -8.19 3.42 -16.93
C ILE A 132 -9.04 4.65 -16.63
N THR A 133 -8.55 5.82 -17.03
CA THR A 133 -9.22 7.11 -16.84
C THR A 133 -9.78 7.70 -18.13
N GLU A 134 -9.27 7.24 -19.27
CA GLU A 134 -9.75 7.63 -20.60
C GLU A 134 -11.06 6.92 -20.92
N GLU A 135 -11.99 7.64 -21.53
CA GLU A 135 -13.18 7.04 -22.15
C GLU A 135 -12.72 6.24 -23.38
N ARG A 136 -13.27 5.03 -23.57
CA ARG A 136 -13.01 4.27 -24.79
C ARG A 136 -14.06 4.73 -25.80
N ASP A 137 -13.60 5.17 -26.97
CA ASP A 137 -14.47 5.30 -28.13
C ASP A 137 -14.78 3.87 -28.60
N ASP A 138 -16.06 3.49 -28.50
CA ASP A 138 -16.58 2.23 -29.01
C ASP A 138 -16.86 2.30 -30.52
#